data_AF-A0A7G8W6H5-F1
#
_entry.id   AF-A0A7G8W6H5-F1
#
_cell.length_a   1.000
_cell.length_b   1.000
_cell.length_c   1.000
_cell.angle_alpha   90.00
_cell.angle_beta   90.00
_cell.angle_gamma   90.00
#
_symmetry.space_group_name_H-M   'P 1'
#
loop_
_entity.id
_entity.type
_entity.pdbx_description
1 polymer ?
#
loop_
_entity_poly.entity_id
_entity_poly.type
_entity_poly.pdbx_seq_one_letter_code
_entity_poly.pdbx_strand_id
1 'polypeptide(L)'
;MCRGERFNGYSHLLGLVLVIGGATVLLPRAITTGEPSKIIGALVFAACAVALYAASAMFHSAQGLARTRWERADHCAIYLLIAGTCTPFVLVSLPVAWAAALLSAIWSFAGYGILRELRPADPANTPEPSLRIYIAMGWLCVLTAAPLAARLDRLALIGLLAGAAVYTAGTVFYLNRPGWAHAHGVWHLFVLGGTMTHYFTVTRLML
;
A
#
# COMPACT_ATOMS: atom_id res chain seq x y z
N MET A 1 -11.09 -16.06 -17.70
CA MET A 1 -9.85 -15.87 -16.91
C MET A 1 -8.79 -16.85 -17.39
N CYS A 2 -7.61 -16.35 -17.77
CA CYS A 2 -6.45 -17.20 -18.06
C CYS A 2 -5.98 -17.90 -16.77
N ARG A 3 -5.30 -19.05 -16.84
CA ARG A 3 -5.06 -19.92 -15.66
C ARG A 3 -4.30 -19.21 -14.53
N GLY A 4 -3.34 -18.33 -14.87
CA GLY A 4 -2.58 -17.52 -13.89
C GLY A 4 -3.38 -16.38 -13.25
N GLU A 5 -4.40 -15.84 -13.93
CA GLU A 5 -5.24 -14.73 -13.42
C GLU A 5 -6.09 -15.16 -12.22
N ARG A 6 -6.43 -16.45 -12.10
CA ARG A 6 -7.23 -16.97 -10.98
C ARG A 6 -6.50 -16.82 -9.65
N PHE A 7 -5.22 -17.20 -9.62
CA PHE A 7 -4.41 -17.09 -8.40
C PHE A 7 -4.22 -15.63 -7.99
N ASN A 8 -4.00 -14.75 -8.97
CA ASN A 8 -3.88 -13.30 -8.74
C ASN A 8 -5.19 -12.71 -8.18
N GLY A 9 -6.33 -13.07 -8.76
CA GLY A 9 -7.64 -12.63 -8.30
C GLY A 9 -7.98 -13.13 -6.89
N TYR A 10 -7.78 -14.42 -6.61
CA TYR A 10 -8.09 -14.99 -5.29
C TYR A 10 -7.19 -14.46 -4.17
N SER A 11 -5.89 -14.27 -4.43
CA SER A 11 -4.97 -13.72 -3.44
C SER A 11 -5.36 -12.33 -2.98
N HIS A 12 -5.73 -11.43 -3.91
CA HIS A 12 -6.15 -10.08 -3.57
C HIS A 12 -7.62 -9.98 -3.13
N LEU A 13 -8.49 -10.90 -3.53
CA LEU A 13 -9.82 -11.03 -2.93
C LEU A 13 -9.72 -11.45 -1.45
N LEU A 14 -8.83 -12.39 -1.11
CA LEU A 14 -8.54 -12.73 0.28
C LEU A 14 -7.99 -11.50 1.02
N GLY A 15 -7.07 -10.78 0.40
CA GLY A 15 -6.57 -9.50 0.94
C GLY A 15 -7.70 -8.51 1.24
N LEU A 16 -8.67 -8.36 0.32
CA LEU A 16 -9.82 -7.48 0.50
C LEU A 16 -10.65 -7.87 1.73
N VAL A 17 -10.97 -9.15 1.89
CA VAL A 17 -11.71 -9.67 3.05
C VAL A 17 -10.93 -9.40 4.33
N LEU A 18 -9.62 -9.66 4.33
CA LEU A 18 -8.75 -9.43 5.49
C LEU A 18 -8.66 -7.96 5.88
N VAL A 19 -8.53 -7.03 4.91
CA VAL A 19 -8.44 -5.59 5.25
C VAL A 19 -9.77 -5.00 5.70
N ILE A 20 -10.90 -5.50 5.18
CA ILE A 20 -12.22 -5.12 5.69
C ILE A 20 -12.39 -5.60 7.13
N GLY A 21 -12.10 -6.87 7.41
CA GLY A 21 -12.13 -7.42 8.77
C GLY A 21 -11.10 -6.77 9.70
N GLY A 22 -9.93 -6.40 9.20
CA GLY A 22 -8.93 -5.65 9.95
C GLY A 22 -9.41 -4.24 10.29
N ALA A 23 -10.08 -3.56 9.36
CA ALA A 23 -10.61 -2.22 9.58
C ALA A 23 -11.65 -2.19 10.72
N THR A 24 -12.49 -3.22 10.85
CA THR A 24 -13.48 -3.31 11.94
C THR A 24 -12.84 -3.49 13.32
N VAL A 25 -11.58 -3.92 13.39
CA VAL A 25 -10.80 -4.00 14.65
C VAL A 25 -9.96 -2.74 14.86
N LEU A 26 -9.29 -2.26 13.81
CA LEU A 26 -8.38 -1.13 13.88
C LEU A 26 -9.10 0.18 14.19
N LEU A 27 -10.21 0.49 13.50
CA LEU A 27 -10.88 1.78 13.65
C LEU A 27 -11.48 1.99 15.04
N PRO A 28 -12.17 1.02 15.67
CA PRO A 28 -12.63 1.19 17.05
C PRO A 28 -11.48 1.43 18.03
N ARG A 29 -10.34 0.73 17.88
CA ARG A 29 -9.15 0.97 18.72
C ARG A 29 -8.62 2.39 18.56
N ALA A 30 -8.50 2.86 17.32
CA ALA A 30 -8.07 4.23 17.07
C ALA A 30 -9.04 5.25 17.68
N ILE A 31 -10.36 5.03 17.56
CA ILE A 31 -11.40 5.90 18.13
C ILE A 31 -11.29 5.96 19.66
N THR A 32 -11.05 4.83 20.34
CA THR A 32 -10.94 4.79 21.80
C THR A 32 -9.76 5.57 22.36
N THR A 33 -8.76 5.90 21.54
CA THR A 33 -7.63 6.75 21.98
C THR A 33 -8.02 8.20 22.18
N GLY A 34 -9.09 8.68 21.52
CA GLY A 34 -9.47 10.10 21.53
C GLY A 34 -8.50 11.03 20.78
N GLU A 35 -7.45 10.50 20.15
CA GLU A 35 -6.41 11.28 19.48
C GLU A 35 -6.71 11.42 17.97
N PRO A 36 -6.92 12.65 17.44
CA PRO A 36 -7.26 12.84 16.02
C PRO A 36 -6.21 12.26 15.06
N SER A 37 -4.92 12.38 15.38
CA SER A 37 -3.83 11.84 14.56
C SER A 37 -3.92 10.32 14.37
N LYS A 38 -4.26 9.59 15.44
CA LYS A 38 -4.43 8.13 15.44
C LYS A 38 -5.65 7.72 14.62
N ILE A 39 -6.77 8.40 14.81
CA ILE A 39 -8.03 8.16 14.10
C ILE A 39 -7.87 8.39 12.59
N ILE A 40 -7.35 9.56 12.20
CA ILE A 40 -7.17 9.93 10.79
C ILE A 40 -6.15 8.98 10.13
N GLY A 41 -5.03 8.70 10.81
CA GLY A 41 -4.01 7.78 10.30
C GLY A 41 -4.56 6.38 10.05
N ALA A 42 -5.32 5.83 11.00
CA ALA A 42 -5.95 4.52 10.87
C ALA A 42 -7.00 4.48 9.74
N LEU A 43 -7.83 5.53 9.63
CA LEU A 43 -8.84 5.65 8.58
C LEU A 43 -8.22 5.68 7.18
N VAL A 44 -7.21 6.52 6.99
CA VAL A 44 -6.51 6.66 5.71
C VAL A 44 -5.82 5.36 5.32
N PHE A 45 -5.13 4.70 6.26
CA PHE A 45 -4.52 3.40 6.00
C PHE A 45 -5.55 2.34 5.57
N ALA A 46 -6.64 2.20 6.33
CA ALA A 46 -7.69 1.22 6.04
C ALA A 46 -8.36 1.49 4.68
N ALA A 47 -8.69 2.74 4.37
CA ALA A 47 -9.33 3.11 3.12
C ALA A 47 -8.42 2.82 1.90
N CYS A 48 -7.14 3.20 1.98
CA CYS A 48 -6.18 2.93 0.91
C CYS A 48 -5.93 1.43 0.72
N ALA A 49 -5.86 0.66 1.80
CA ALA A 49 -5.74 -0.79 1.73
C ALA A 49 -6.95 -1.43 1.05
N VAL A 50 -8.17 -1.08 1.47
CA VAL A 50 -9.41 -1.55 0.82
C VAL A 50 -9.42 -1.18 -0.67
N ALA A 51 -9.05 0.05 -1.03
CA ALA A 51 -9.01 0.49 -2.42
C ALA A 51 -8.05 -0.35 -3.28
N LEU A 52 -6.85 -0.65 -2.79
CA LEU A 52 -5.88 -1.52 -3.47
C LEU A 52 -6.45 -2.91 -3.71
N TYR A 53 -6.85 -3.62 -2.65
CA TYR A 53 -7.27 -5.00 -2.81
C TYR A 53 -8.56 -5.12 -3.62
N ALA A 54 -9.47 -4.14 -3.53
CA ALA A 54 -10.64 -4.08 -4.38
C ALA A 54 -10.30 -3.85 -5.85
N ALA A 55 -9.49 -2.84 -6.16
CA ALA A 55 -9.10 -2.53 -7.54
C ALA A 55 -8.39 -3.73 -8.19
N SER A 56 -7.48 -4.37 -7.45
CA SER A 56 -6.71 -5.51 -7.93
C SER A 56 -7.55 -6.77 -8.14
N ALA A 57 -8.43 -7.09 -7.18
CA ALA A 57 -9.36 -8.22 -7.33
C ALA A 57 -10.29 -8.01 -8.52
N MET A 58 -10.76 -6.78 -8.75
CA MET A 58 -11.59 -6.43 -9.92
C MET A 58 -10.79 -6.52 -11.22
N PHE A 59 -9.55 -6.05 -11.26
CA PHE A 59 -8.68 -6.13 -12.44
C PHE A 59 -8.50 -7.58 -12.91
N HIS A 60 -8.09 -8.47 -12.01
CA HIS A 60 -7.86 -9.88 -12.35
C HIS A 60 -9.14 -10.67 -12.64
N SER A 61 -10.30 -10.14 -12.24
CA SER A 61 -11.62 -10.73 -12.51
C SER A 61 -12.29 -10.18 -13.78
N ALA A 62 -11.90 -8.98 -14.22
CA ALA A 62 -12.51 -8.28 -15.35
C ALA A 62 -12.04 -8.81 -16.72
N GLN A 63 -12.87 -8.59 -17.73
CA GLN A 63 -12.59 -8.94 -19.13
C GLN A 63 -13.03 -7.78 -20.05
N GLY A 64 -12.52 -7.76 -21.29
CA GLY A 64 -12.85 -6.73 -22.28
C GLY A 64 -12.48 -5.31 -21.84
N LEU A 65 -13.29 -4.32 -22.22
CA LEU A 65 -13.05 -2.89 -21.94
C LEU A 65 -13.03 -2.54 -20.45
N ALA A 66 -13.66 -3.34 -19.60
CA ALA A 66 -13.62 -3.12 -18.15
C ALA A 66 -12.23 -3.42 -17.56
N ARG A 67 -11.49 -4.36 -18.16
CA ARG A 67 -10.16 -4.75 -17.68
C ARG A 67 -9.17 -3.59 -17.72
N THR A 68 -9.15 -2.82 -18.81
CA THR A 68 -8.21 -1.69 -18.96
C THR A 68 -8.49 -0.57 -17.96
N ARG A 69 -9.76 -0.38 -17.58
CA ARG A 69 -10.13 0.58 -16.53
C ARG A 69 -9.66 0.11 -15.15
N TRP A 70 -9.88 -1.16 -14.83
CA TRP A 70 -9.46 -1.73 -13.55
C TRP A 70 -7.95 -1.88 -13.43
N GLU A 71 -7.24 -2.12 -14.54
CA GLU A 71 -5.78 -2.11 -14.59
C GLU A 71 -5.22 -0.75 -14.17
N ARG A 72 -5.74 0.34 -14.75
CA ARG A 72 -5.34 1.69 -14.34
C ARG A 72 -5.68 1.97 -12.87
N ALA A 73 -6.85 1.51 -12.41
CA ALA A 73 -7.24 1.66 -11.02
C ALA A 73 -6.30 0.88 -10.07
N ASP A 74 -5.89 -0.33 -10.44
CA ASP A 74 -4.95 -1.18 -9.69
C ASP A 74 -3.58 -0.48 -9.58
N HIS A 75 -3.05 0.03 -10.69
CA HIS A 75 -1.80 0.80 -10.70
C HIS A 75 -1.86 2.07 -9.84
N CYS A 76 -2.98 2.80 -9.92
CA CYS A 76 -3.23 3.99 -9.08
C CYS A 76 -3.28 3.62 -7.59
N ALA A 77 -3.90 2.48 -7.27
CA ALA A 77 -4.11 2.08 -5.89
C ALA A 77 -2.80 1.67 -5.19
N ILE A 78 -1.75 1.27 -5.92
CA ILE A 78 -0.41 1.06 -5.33
C ILE A 78 0.15 2.38 -4.77
N TYR A 79 0.02 3.49 -5.49
CA TYR A 79 0.43 4.81 -4.99
C TYR A 79 -0.35 5.20 -3.73
N LEU A 80 -1.66 4.94 -3.72
CA LEU A 80 -2.52 5.20 -2.57
C LEU A 80 -2.14 4.32 -1.38
N LEU A 81 -1.88 3.02 -1.57
CA LEU A 81 -1.47 2.12 -0.51
C LEU A 81 -0.18 2.60 0.16
N ILE A 82 0.83 2.99 -0.62
CA ILE A 82 2.10 3.47 -0.07
C ILE A 82 1.88 4.74 0.74
N ALA A 83 1.16 5.73 0.20
CA ALA A 83 0.86 6.97 0.92
C ALA A 83 0.01 6.73 2.18
N GLY A 84 -1.01 5.87 2.07
CA GLY A 84 -1.89 5.52 3.17
C GLY A 84 -1.19 4.72 4.26
N THR A 85 -0.25 3.86 3.91
CA THR A 85 0.61 3.13 4.87
C THR A 85 1.45 4.09 5.68
N CYS A 86 2.01 5.11 5.06
CA CYS A 86 2.87 6.08 5.73
C CYS A 86 2.12 7.04 6.66
N THR A 87 0.88 7.36 6.31
CA THR A 87 0.09 8.37 7.02
C THR A 87 0.01 8.15 8.54
N PRO A 88 -0.37 6.96 9.09
CA PRO A 88 -0.40 6.74 10.52
C PRO A 88 0.98 6.85 11.19
N PHE A 89 2.05 6.35 10.56
CA PHE A 89 3.40 6.48 11.12
C PHE A 89 3.81 7.94 11.27
N VAL A 90 3.51 8.74 10.25
CA VAL A 90 3.89 10.14 10.21
C VAL A 90 3.06 10.96 11.20
N LEU A 91 1.74 10.79 11.21
CA LEU A 91 0.85 11.56 12.10
C LEU A 91 1.06 11.24 13.58
N VAL A 92 1.36 9.99 13.92
CA VAL A 92 1.54 9.55 15.30
C VAL A 92 2.95 9.82 15.80
N SER A 93 3.97 9.67 14.94
CA SER A 93 5.35 9.74 15.39
C SER A 93 5.94 11.14 15.28
N LEU A 94 5.60 11.93 14.26
CA LEU A 94 6.31 13.18 13.94
C LEU A 94 5.67 14.43 14.55
N PRO A 95 6.49 15.45 14.92
CA PRO A 95 5.98 16.78 15.22
C PRO A 95 5.19 17.35 14.03
N VAL A 96 4.16 18.15 14.32
CA VAL A 96 3.19 18.66 13.33
C VAL A 96 3.84 19.25 12.06
N ALA A 97 4.87 20.07 12.20
CA ALA A 97 5.54 20.69 11.05
C ALA A 97 6.23 19.66 10.13
N TRP A 98 6.92 18.68 10.71
CA TRP A 98 7.55 17.59 9.97
C TRP A 98 6.53 16.64 9.37
N ALA A 99 5.46 16.35 10.11
CA ALA A 99 4.36 15.53 9.62
C ALA A 99 3.70 16.17 8.39
N ALA A 100 3.39 17.47 8.44
CA ALA A 100 2.81 18.20 7.33
C ALA A 100 3.71 18.20 6.08
N ALA A 101 5.01 18.47 6.25
CA ALA A 101 5.97 18.49 5.15
C ALA A 101 6.09 17.12 4.47
N LEU A 102 6.21 16.06 5.26
CA LEU A 102 6.39 14.70 4.75
C LEU A 102 5.11 14.14 4.11
N LEU A 103 3.94 14.35 4.72
CA LEU A 103 2.67 13.97 4.11
C LEU A 103 2.46 14.71 2.80
N SER A 104 2.74 16.01 2.76
CA SER A 104 2.65 16.80 1.53
C SER A 104 3.55 16.23 0.44
N ALA A 105 4.79 15.86 0.77
CA ALA A 105 5.71 15.25 -0.19
C ALA A 105 5.19 13.88 -0.69
N ILE A 106 4.84 12.96 0.23
CA ILE A 106 4.38 11.60 -0.11
C ILE A 106 3.09 11.64 -0.94
N TRP A 107 2.10 12.44 -0.53
CA TRP A 107 0.83 12.57 -1.26
C TRP A 107 1.00 13.31 -2.60
N SER A 108 1.96 14.22 -2.71
CA SER A 108 2.31 14.83 -4.01
C SER A 108 2.94 13.83 -4.97
N PHE A 109 3.85 12.96 -4.49
CA PHE A 109 4.38 11.87 -5.30
C PHE A 109 3.30 10.86 -5.70
N ALA A 110 2.38 10.53 -4.79
CA ALA A 110 1.23 9.69 -5.10
C ALA A 110 0.34 10.32 -6.18
N GLY A 111 -0.01 11.60 -6.02
CA GLY A 111 -0.81 12.35 -6.99
C GLY A 111 -0.12 12.45 -8.35
N TYR A 112 1.20 12.69 -8.38
CA TYR A 112 1.99 12.69 -9.61
C TYR A 112 1.97 11.32 -10.30
N GLY A 113 2.16 10.24 -9.54
CA GLY A 113 2.08 8.87 -10.03
C GLY A 113 0.71 8.53 -10.63
N ILE A 114 -0.36 8.82 -9.89
CA ILE A 114 -1.75 8.63 -10.33
C ILE A 114 -2.01 9.45 -11.60
N LEU A 115 -1.61 10.71 -11.64
CA LEU A 115 -1.82 11.56 -12.83
C LEU A 115 -1.10 11.00 -14.06
N ARG A 116 0.06 10.36 -13.89
CA ARG A 116 0.76 9.67 -14.99
C ARG A 116 -0.02 8.45 -15.49
N GLU A 117 -0.56 7.63 -14.60
CA GLU A 117 -1.38 6.45 -14.95
C GLU A 117 -2.69 6.83 -15.65
N LEU A 118 -3.26 7.99 -15.29
CA LEU A 118 -4.52 8.48 -15.86
C LEU A 118 -4.35 9.17 -17.23
N ARG A 119 -3.12 9.39 -17.71
CA ARG A 119 -2.90 10.00 -19.02
C ARG A 119 -3.53 9.13 -20.12
N PRO A 120 -4.06 9.74 -21.20
CA PRO A 120 -4.54 8.99 -22.35
C PRO A 120 -3.39 8.17 -22.95
N ALA A 121 -3.36 6.90 -22.61
CA ALA A 121 -2.50 5.92 -23.23
C ALA A 121 -3.32 5.14 -24.26
N ASP A 122 -2.73 4.93 -25.43
CA ASP A 122 -3.20 3.94 -26.41
C ASP A 122 -3.44 2.61 -25.66
N PRO A 123 -4.56 1.91 -25.87
CA PRO A 123 -4.79 0.57 -25.32
C PRO A 123 -3.62 -0.41 -25.56
N ALA A 124 -2.81 -0.19 -26.60
CA ALA A 124 -1.61 -0.98 -26.88
C ALA A 124 -0.35 -0.54 -26.11
N ASN A 125 -0.39 0.60 -25.40
CA ASN A 125 0.79 1.25 -24.84
C ASN A 125 0.48 1.91 -23.48
N THR A 126 -0.20 1.17 -22.59
CA THR A 126 -0.37 1.57 -21.19
C THR A 126 1.00 1.76 -20.54
N PRO A 127 1.30 2.94 -19.95
CA PRO A 127 2.56 3.15 -19.29
C PRO A 127 2.71 2.15 -18.15
N GLU A 128 3.85 1.45 -18.12
CA GLU A 128 4.17 0.61 -16.98
C GLU A 128 4.28 1.48 -15.72
N PRO A 129 3.71 1.02 -14.59
CA PRO A 129 3.82 1.75 -13.35
C PRO A 129 5.27 1.95 -12.96
N SER A 130 5.58 3.15 -12.47
CA SER A 130 6.96 3.48 -12.16
C SER A 130 7.38 2.86 -10.83
N LEU A 131 7.90 1.63 -10.87
CA LEU A 131 8.47 0.94 -9.72
C LEU A 131 9.48 1.81 -8.95
N ARG A 132 10.24 2.64 -9.67
CA ARG A 132 11.17 3.61 -9.07
C ARG A 132 10.46 4.60 -8.15
N ILE A 133 9.29 5.11 -8.54
CA ILE A 133 8.50 6.03 -7.71
C ILE A 133 7.94 5.28 -6.49
N TYR A 134 7.46 4.05 -6.66
CA TYR A 134 6.97 3.23 -5.54
C TYR A 134 8.04 3.01 -4.48
N ILE A 135 9.23 2.56 -4.89
CA ILE A 135 10.36 2.33 -3.98
C ILE A 135 10.81 3.65 -3.34
N ALA A 136 10.92 4.72 -4.11
CA ALA A 136 11.30 6.04 -3.57
C ALA A 136 10.31 6.54 -2.51
N MET A 137 9.00 6.43 -2.76
CA MET A 137 7.97 6.81 -1.80
C MET A 137 8.03 5.95 -0.52
N GLY A 138 8.14 4.63 -0.66
CA GLY A 138 8.21 3.72 0.48
C GLY A 138 9.44 3.99 1.35
N TRP A 139 10.61 4.16 0.75
CA TRP A 139 11.84 4.43 1.50
C TRP A 139 11.94 5.85 2.04
N LEU A 140 11.36 6.86 1.37
CA LEU A 140 11.24 8.21 1.94
C LEU A 140 10.52 8.18 3.28
N CYS A 141 9.44 7.41 3.36
CA CYS A 141 8.66 7.19 4.57
C CYS A 141 9.44 6.44 5.66
N VAL A 142 10.18 5.39 5.30
CA VAL A 142 11.05 4.68 6.25
C VAL A 142 12.15 5.58 6.81
N LEU A 143 12.89 6.28 5.95
CA LEU A 143 14.03 7.11 6.33
C LEU A 143 13.63 8.24 7.29
N THR A 144 12.41 8.73 7.15
CA THR A 144 11.88 9.84 7.97
C THR A 144 11.19 9.36 9.24
N ALA A 145 10.48 8.22 9.20
CA ALA A 145 9.80 7.67 10.37
C ALA A 145 10.72 6.83 11.28
N ALA A 146 11.73 6.17 10.75
CA ALA A 146 12.59 5.24 11.52
C ALA A 146 13.33 5.90 12.70
N PRO A 147 13.97 7.07 12.57
CA PRO A 147 14.69 7.69 13.70
C PRO A 147 13.80 8.03 14.88
N LEU A 148 12.49 8.20 14.64
CA LEU A 148 11.53 8.61 15.63
C LEU A 148 10.73 7.43 16.18
N ALA A 149 10.39 6.45 15.34
CA ALA A 149 9.90 5.16 15.78
C ALA A 149 10.90 4.47 16.74
N ALA A 150 12.21 4.63 16.50
CA ALA A 150 13.25 4.15 17.41
C ALA A 150 13.17 4.73 18.83
N ARG A 151 12.59 5.92 18.98
CA ARG A 151 12.44 6.60 20.28
C ARG A 151 11.13 6.25 20.99
N LEU A 152 10.12 5.83 20.24
CA LEU A 152 8.77 5.58 20.75
C LEU A 152 8.55 4.10 21.05
N ASP A 153 8.86 3.23 20.09
CA ASP A 153 8.58 1.80 20.22
C ASP A 153 9.46 0.97 19.29
N ARG A 154 10.36 0.17 19.89
CA ARG A 154 11.28 -0.71 19.16
C ARG A 154 10.54 -1.72 18.28
N LEU A 155 9.41 -2.25 18.74
CA LEU A 155 8.63 -3.21 17.95
C LEU A 155 7.91 -2.51 16.80
N ALA A 156 7.48 -1.25 16.97
CA ALA A 156 6.93 -0.47 15.87
C ALA A 156 7.98 -0.17 14.79
N LEU A 157 9.22 0.13 15.19
CA LEU A 157 10.34 0.28 14.26
C LEU A 157 10.64 -1.02 13.50
N ILE A 158 10.72 -2.15 14.21
CA ILE A 158 10.96 -3.45 13.58
C ILE A 158 9.85 -3.77 12.57
N GLY A 159 8.59 -3.54 12.93
CA GLY A 159 7.45 -3.74 12.04
C GLY A 159 7.48 -2.84 10.80
N LEU A 160 7.85 -1.56 10.96
CA LEU A 160 8.03 -0.63 9.84
C LEU A 160 9.11 -1.12 8.87
N LEU A 161 10.29 -1.49 9.40
CA LEU A 161 11.42 -1.95 8.59
C LEU A 161 11.14 -3.31 7.94
N ALA A 162 10.51 -4.23 8.67
CA ALA A 162 10.13 -5.53 8.15
C ALA A 162 9.11 -5.40 7.02
N GLY A 163 8.07 -4.57 7.19
CA GLY A 163 7.07 -4.33 6.14
C GLY A 163 7.69 -3.72 4.89
N ALA A 164 8.57 -2.73 5.05
CA ALA A 164 9.30 -2.12 3.93
C ALA A 164 10.23 -3.12 3.22
N ALA A 165 10.91 -3.99 3.97
CA ALA A 165 11.74 -5.05 3.43
C ALA A 165 10.92 -6.08 2.65
N VAL A 166 9.74 -6.49 3.18
CA VAL A 166 8.83 -7.42 2.51
C VAL A 166 8.33 -6.82 1.18
N TYR A 167 7.86 -5.56 1.18
CA TYR A 167 7.48 -4.90 -0.08
C TYR A 167 8.64 -4.82 -1.08
N THR A 168 9.82 -4.42 -0.61
CA THR A 168 11.00 -4.29 -1.48
C THR A 168 11.41 -5.64 -2.06
N ALA A 169 11.42 -6.71 -1.26
CA ALA A 169 11.73 -8.07 -1.72
C ALA A 169 10.73 -8.56 -2.77
N GLY A 170 9.45 -8.24 -2.60
CA GLY A 170 8.41 -8.56 -3.57
C GLY A 170 8.72 -8.01 -4.98
N THR A 171 9.38 -6.86 -5.08
CA THR A 171 9.64 -6.20 -6.37
C THR A 171 10.50 -7.06 -7.32
N VAL A 172 11.26 -8.01 -6.79
CA VAL A 172 12.00 -9.01 -7.59
C VAL A 172 11.03 -9.87 -8.40
N PHE A 173 9.92 -10.29 -7.80
CA PHE A 173 8.88 -11.08 -8.45
C PHE A 173 7.98 -10.23 -9.36
N TYR A 174 7.79 -8.95 -9.03
CA TYR A 174 7.11 -8.01 -9.92
C TYR A 174 7.89 -7.79 -11.22
N LEU A 175 9.20 -7.54 -11.13
CA LEU A 175 10.05 -7.37 -12.31
C LEU A 175 10.20 -8.64 -13.13
N ASN A 176 10.15 -9.80 -12.48
CA ASN A 176 10.22 -11.13 -13.08
C ASN A 176 11.25 -11.30 -14.21
N ARG A 177 12.45 -10.69 -14.06
CA ARG A 177 13.54 -10.75 -15.05
C ARG A 177 13.88 -12.19 -15.48
N PRO A 178 13.85 -13.20 -14.59
CA PRO A 178 14.13 -14.58 -14.95
C PRO A 178 12.98 -15.32 -15.67
N GLY A 179 11.77 -14.75 -15.73
CA GLY A 179 10.61 -15.37 -16.40
C GLY A 179 9.94 -16.50 -15.62
N TRP A 180 9.92 -16.43 -14.29
CA TRP A 180 9.27 -17.44 -13.45
C TRP A 180 7.76 -17.51 -13.67
N ALA A 181 7.21 -18.72 -13.68
CA ALA A 181 5.78 -18.95 -13.69
C ALA A 181 5.15 -18.44 -12.37
N HIS A 182 3.98 -17.80 -12.46
CA HIS A 182 3.23 -17.24 -11.32
C HIS A 182 3.94 -16.13 -10.51
N ALA A 183 5.03 -15.53 -11.02
CA ALA A 183 5.75 -14.48 -10.30
C ALA A 183 4.85 -13.31 -9.85
N HIS A 184 3.88 -12.90 -10.68
CA HIS A 184 2.91 -11.87 -10.31
C HIS A 184 2.04 -12.24 -9.10
N GLY A 185 1.63 -13.51 -9.02
CA GLY A 185 0.88 -13.99 -7.85
C GLY A 185 1.76 -14.13 -6.61
N VAL A 186 3.06 -14.44 -6.77
CA VAL A 186 4.00 -14.39 -5.65
C VAL A 186 4.18 -12.95 -5.18
N TRP A 187 4.27 -11.98 -6.09
CA TRP A 187 4.26 -10.55 -5.78
C TRP A 187 3.04 -10.16 -4.93
N HIS A 188 1.85 -10.65 -5.27
CA HIS A 188 0.63 -10.45 -4.46
C HIS A 188 0.79 -10.92 -3.01
N LEU A 189 1.45 -12.06 -2.79
CA LEU A 189 1.72 -12.55 -1.44
C LEU A 189 2.68 -11.63 -0.66
N PHE A 190 3.68 -11.05 -1.32
CA PHE A 190 4.54 -10.05 -0.70
C PHE A 190 3.78 -8.76 -0.38
N VAL A 191 2.90 -8.30 -1.26
CA VAL A 191 2.03 -7.13 -1.00
C VAL A 191 1.13 -7.38 0.22
N LEU A 192 0.53 -8.57 0.29
CA LEU A 192 -0.28 -9.00 1.42
C LEU A 192 0.53 -9.07 2.72
N GLY A 193 1.70 -9.71 2.70
CA GLY A 193 2.59 -9.82 3.85
C GLY A 193 3.10 -8.46 4.35
N GLY A 194 3.45 -7.57 3.42
CA GLY A 194 3.84 -6.18 3.73
C GLY A 194 2.68 -5.42 4.38
N THR A 195 1.49 -5.49 3.80
CA THR A 195 0.29 -4.86 4.37
C THR A 195 -0.03 -5.42 5.75
N MET A 196 0.04 -6.74 5.94
CA MET A 196 -0.24 -7.39 7.22
C MET A 196 0.76 -6.95 8.29
N THR A 197 2.05 -6.86 7.95
CA THR A 197 3.09 -6.36 8.86
C THR A 197 2.80 -4.91 9.27
N HIS A 198 2.49 -4.04 8.31
CA HIS A 198 2.12 -2.66 8.63
C HIS A 198 0.80 -2.56 9.39
N TYR A 199 -0.19 -3.40 9.11
CA TYR A 199 -1.45 -3.44 9.87
C TYR A 199 -1.22 -3.69 11.35
N PHE A 200 -0.42 -4.70 11.70
CA PHE A 200 -0.09 -4.96 13.11
C PHE A 200 0.69 -3.82 13.75
N THR A 201 1.60 -3.22 12.97
CA THR A 201 2.39 -2.09 13.43
C THR A 201 1.53 -0.86 13.70
N VAL A 202 0.60 -0.53 12.78
CA VAL A 202 -0.35 0.58 12.95
C VAL A 202 -1.30 0.28 14.10
N THR A 203 -1.81 -0.95 14.22
CA THR A 203 -2.66 -1.34 15.35
C THR A 203 -1.94 -1.15 16.69
N ARG A 204 -0.64 -1.42 16.74
CA ARG A 204 0.19 -1.21 17.93
C ARG A 204 0.37 0.26 18.28
N LEU A 205 0.44 1.16 17.30
CA LEU A 205 0.45 2.61 17.52
C LEU A 205 -0.87 3.12 18.12
N MET A 206 -1.93 2.33 18.11
CA MET A 206 -3.23 2.65 18.71
C MET A 206 -3.39 2.13 20.14
N LEU A 207 -2.40 1.41 20.69
CA LEU A 207 -2.33 0.99 22.09
C LEU A 207 -1.69 2.08 22.95
#